data_AF-A0A379TSX4-F1
#
_entry.id   AF-A0A379TSX4-F1
#
_cell.length_a   1.000
_cell.length_b   1.000
_cell.length_c   1.000
_cell.angle_alpha   90.00
_cell.angle_beta   90.00
_cell.angle_gamma   90.00
#
_symmetry.space_group_name_H-M   'P 1'
#
loop_
_entity.id
_entity.type
_entity.pdbx_description
1 polymer ?
#
loop_
_entity_poly.entity_id
_entity_poly.type
_entity_poly.pdbx_seq_one_letter_code
_entity_poly.pdbx_strand_id
1 'polypeptide(L)'
;MAPLAVDEKYRGQGLARQLVYEGLDSLNEFGYAAVVTLGDPALYSRFGFELAAHYDLHCRWPGTESAFQVHRLAEDALEGVTGLVEYHDHFNRF
;
A
#
# COMPACT_ATOMS: atom_id res chain seq x y z
N MET A 1 4.25 -1.72 1.06
CA MET A 1 4.23 -2.92 0.20
C MET A 1 4.94 -2.60 -1.10
N ALA A 2 6.07 -3.25 -1.39
CA ALA A 2 6.74 -3.21 -2.69
C ALA A 2 7.92 -4.20 -2.70
N PRO A 3 8.24 -4.85 -3.84
CA PRO A 3 7.44 -4.91 -5.07
C PRO A 3 6.28 -5.93 -4.98
N LEU A 4 5.30 -5.82 -5.88
CA LEU A 4 4.31 -6.86 -6.16
C LEU A 4 4.51 -7.38 -7.58
N ALA A 5 4.69 -8.69 -7.74
CA ALA A 5 4.94 -9.29 -9.04
C ALA A 5 4.27 -10.67 -9.17
N VAL A 6 3.81 -10.96 -10.39
CA VAL A 6 3.38 -12.28 -10.84
C VAL A 6 4.03 -12.53 -12.19
N ASP A 7 4.64 -13.70 -12.34
CA ASP A 7 5.22 -14.16 -13.60
C ASP A 7 4.17 -14.08 -14.71
N GLU A 8 4.57 -13.60 -15.89
CA GLU A 8 3.70 -13.33 -17.01
C GLU A 8 2.81 -14.52 -17.39
N LYS A 9 3.35 -15.76 -17.31
CA LYS A 9 2.62 -16.99 -17.64
C LYS A 9 1.41 -17.24 -16.72
N TYR A 10 1.39 -16.63 -15.54
CA TYR A 10 0.37 -16.83 -14.51
C TYR A 10 -0.46 -15.57 -14.20
N ARG A 11 -0.29 -14.49 -14.98
CA ARG A 11 -1.11 -13.27 -14.83
C ARG A 11 -2.57 -13.52 -15.22
N GLY A 12 -3.48 -12.71 -14.68
CA GLY A 12 -4.92 -12.82 -14.95
C GLY A 12 -5.64 -13.94 -14.17
N GLN A 13 -4.90 -14.75 -13.39
CA GLN A 13 -5.45 -15.88 -12.64
C GLN A 13 -5.83 -15.53 -11.19
N GLY A 14 -5.75 -14.25 -10.80
CA GLY A 14 -6.05 -13.79 -9.45
C GLY A 14 -4.92 -13.94 -8.42
N LEU A 15 -3.74 -14.43 -8.81
CA LEU A 15 -2.60 -14.62 -7.90
C LEU A 15 -2.15 -13.32 -7.21
N ALA A 16 -2.06 -12.20 -7.94
CA ALA A 16 -1.69 -10.91 -7.34
C ALA A 16 -2.68 -10.48 -6.26
N ARG A 17 -3.97 -10.75 -6.48
CA ARG A 17 -5.03 -10.48 -5.51
C ARG A 17 -4.81 -11.33 -4.25
N GLN A 18 -4.63 -12.64 -4.42
CA GLN A 18 -4.39 -13.56 -3.30
C GLN A 18 -3.13 -13.16 -2.50
N LEU A 19 -2.01 -12.89 -3.17
CA LEU A 19 -0.77 -12.46 -2.52
C LEU A 19 -0.97 -11.20 -1.66
N VAL A 20 -1.73 -10.22 -2.17
CA VAL A 20 -2.02 -8.99 -1.42
C VAL A 20 -2.92 -9.27 -0.22
N TYR A 21 -4.03 -10.00 -0.39
CA TYR A 21 -4.93 -10.28 0.73
C TYR A 21 -4.27 -11.11 1.83
N GLU A 22 -3.57 -12.20 1.48
CA GLU A 22 -2.86 -13.02 2.47
C GLU A 22 -1.74 -12.24 3.16
N GLY A 23 -1.05 -11.36 2.44
CA GLY A 23 -0.04 -10.48 3.02
C GLY A 23 -0.63 -9.46 4.00
N LEU A 24 -1.77 -8.86 3.67
CA LEU A 24 -2.50 -7.94 4.56
C LEU A 24 -3.03 -8.68 5.80
N ASP A 25 -3.60 -9.88 5.62
CA ASP A 25 -4.11 -10.72 6.71
C ASP A 25 -3.00 -11.14 7.67
N SER A 26 -1.86 -11.59 7.14
CA SER A 26 -0.69 -11.93 7.95
C SER A 26 -0.17 -10.73 8.75
N LEU A 27 -0.11 -9.54 8.14
CA LEU A 27 0.30 -8.32 8.84
C LEU A 27 -0.69 -7.92 9.93
N ASN A 28 -1.98 -8.12 9.69
CA ASN A 28 -3.01 -7.90 10.70
C ASN A 28 -2.86 -8.89 11.88
N GLU A 29 -2.60 -10.18 11.60
CA GLU A 29 -2.32 -11.20 12.63
C GLU A 29 -1.09 -10.85 13.47
N PHE A 30 -0.07 -10.25 12.86
CA PHE A 30 1.13 -9.77 13.56
C PHE A 30 0.95 -8.43 14.29
N GLY A 31 -0.24 -7.83 14.23
CA GLY A 31 -0.56 -6.59 14.95
C GLY A 31 -0.07 -5.30 14.28
N TYR A 32 0.23 -5.32 12.98
CA TYR A 32 0.49 -4.09 12.24
C TYR A 32 -0.80 -3.31 12.00
N ALA A 33 -0.72 -1.98 12.04
CA ALA A 33 -1.91 -1.11 12.00
C ALA A 33 -2.35 -0.74 10.58
N ALA A 34 -1.43 -0.55 9.63
CA ALA A 34 -1.72 -0.13 8.27
C ALA A 34 -0.59 -0.49 7.30
N VAL A 35 -0.91 -0.49 6.01
CA VAL A 35 0.04 -0.72 4.92
C VAL A 35 -0.05 0.41 3.91
N VAL A 36 1.09 0.99 3.55
CA VAL A 36 1.19 1.97 2.45
C VAL A 36 1.79 1.33 1.20
N THR A 37 1.44 1.86 0.03
CA THR A 37 1.98 1.45 -1.27
C THR A 37 2.09 2.64 -2.20
N LEU A 38 2.88 2.51 -3.27
CA LEU A 38 3.03 3.51 -4.31
C LEU A 38 2.85 2.85 -5.68
N GLY A 39 1.83 3.26 -6.44
CA GLY A 39 1.59 2.75 -7.78
C GLY A 39 0.19 3.09 -8.31
N ASP A 40 -0.24 2.42 -9.38
CA ASP A 40 -1.48 2.73 -10.08
C ASP A 40 -2.73 2.50 -9.19
N PRO A 41 -3.54 3.54 -8.89
CA PRO A 41 -4.77 3.39 -8.13
C PRO A 41 -5.78 2.46 -8.78
N ALA A 42 -5.83 2.36 -10.12
CA ALA A 42 -6.74 1.46 -10.80
C ALA A 42 -6.44 -0.01 -10.50
N LEU A 43 -5.21 -0.32 -10.09
CA LEU A 43 -4.81 -1.64 -9.61
C LEU A 43 -5.08 -1.79 -8.10
N TYR A 44 -4.51 -0.93 -7.26
CA TYR A 44 -4.48 -1.11 -5.81
C TYR A 44 -5.84 -0.87 -5.14
N SER A 45 -6.71 -0.01 -5.70
CA SER A 45 -8.09 0.15 -5.22
C SER A 45 -8.90 -1.15 -5.23
N ARG A 46 -8.58 -2.09 -6.13
CA ARG A 46 -9.20 -3.43 -6.18
C ARG A 46 -8.87 -4.30 -4.96
N PHE A 47 -7.86 -3.91 -4.19
CA PHE A 47 -7.41 -4.58 -2.98
C PHE A 47 -7.78 -3.80 -1.71
N GLY A 48 -8.64 -2.76 -1.81
CA GLY A 48 -9.09 -1.98 -0.66
C GLY A 48 -8.17 -0.82 -0.26
N PHE A 49 -7.14 -0.51 -1.06
CA PHE A 49 -6.31 0.67 -0.81
C PHE A 49 -7.06 1.95 -1.20
N GLU A 50 -6.86 2.99 -0.40
CA GLU A 50 -7.39 4.33 -0.59
C GLU A 50 -6.25 5.33 -0.84
N LEU A 51 -6.52 6.46 -1.48
CA LEU A 51 -5.50 7.51 -1.65
C LEU A 51 -5.08 8.04 -0.27
N ALA A 52 -3.78 8.02 0.00
CA ALA A 52 -3.21 8.46 1.27
C ALA A 52 -3.46 9.96 1.52
N ALA A 53 -3.57 10.75 0.44
CA ALA A 53 -3.91 12.16 0.50
C ALA A 53 -5.29 12.45 1.14
N HIS A 54 -6.22 11.48 1.16
CA HIS A 54 -7.50 11.63 1.87
C HIS A 54 -7.33 11.64 3.40
N TYR A 55 -6.18 11.19 3.89
CA TYR A 55 -5.82 11.06 5.31
C TYR A 55 -4.67 12.02 5.68
N ASP A 56 -4.40 13.04 4.87
CA ASP A 56 -3.26 13.96 5.02
C ASP A 56 -1.89 13.25 5.09
N LEU A 57 -1.79 12.05 4.53
CA LEU A 57 -0.56 11.27 4.44
C LEU A 57 0.11 11.46 3.08
N HIS A 58 1.43 11.64 3.10
CA HIS A 58 2.25 11.79 1.90
C HIS A 58 3.59 11.06 2.06
N CYS A 59 4.27 10.83 0.94
CA CYS A 59 5.64 10.31 0.95
C CYS A 59 6.61 11.36 0.42
N ARG A 60 7.92 11.11 0.58
CA ARG A 60 8.96 12.09 0.25
C ARG A 60 9.11 12.44 -1.23
N TRP A 61 8.56 11.62 -2.13
CA TRP A 61 8.77 11.78 -3.57
C TRP A 61 7.70 12.70 -4.18
N PRO A 62 8.09 13.65 -5.05
CA PRO A 62 7.15 14.59 -5.65
C PRO A 62 6.21 13.92 -6.65
N GLY A 63 4.99 14.46 -6.80
CA GLY A 63 4.03 13.98 -7.81
C GLY A 63 3.42 12.61 -7.50
N THR A 64 3.43 12.21 -6.22
CA THR A 64 2.94 10.91 -5.76
C THR A 64 1.54 10.97 -5.17
N GLU A 65 0.90 12.13 -5.11
CA GLU A 65 -0.39 12.35 -4.47
C GLU A 65 -1.51 11.49 -5.09
N SER A 66 -1.38 11.21 -6.39
CA SER A 66 -2.32 10.37 -7.15
C SER A 66 -1.95 8.88 -7.17
N ALA A 67 -0.84 8.47 -6.55
CA ALA A 67 -0.34 7.09 -6.60
C ALA A 67 -0.03 6.50 -5.22
N PHE A 68 0.22 7.35 -4.22
CA PHE A 68 0.51 6.97 -2.84
C PHE A 68 -0.80 6.63 -2.13
N GLN A 69 -0.86 5.41 -1.63
CA GLN A 69 -2.10 4.80 -1.16
C GLN A 69 -1.88 4.08 0.17
N VAL A 70 -2.94 3.97 0.97
CA VAL A 70 -2.93 3.35 2.29
C VAL A 70 -4.08 2.35 2.43
N HIS A 71 -3.85 1.27 3.17
CA HIS A 71 -4.85 0.29 3.59
C HIS A 71 -4.74 0.13 5.10
N ARG A 72 -5.81 0.46 5.83
CA ARG A 72 -5.89 0.25 7.29
C ARG A 72 -6.12 -1.22 7.61
N LEU A 73 -5.48 -1.75 8.65
CA LEU A 73 -5.68 -3.13 9.13
C LEU A 73 -6.57 -3.17 10.38
N ALA A 74 -6.56 -2.08 11.17
CA ALA A 74 -7.56 -1.80 12.20
C ALA A 74 -8.44 -0.60 11.81
N GLU A 75 -9.65 -0.54 12.34
CA GLU A 75 -10.66 0.45 11.96
C GLU A 75 -10.24 1.89 12.31
N ASP A 76 -9.55 2.06 13.43
CA ASP A 76 -9.05 3.30 14.03
C ASP A 76 -7.57 3.59 13.70
N ALA A 77 -6.91 2.74 12.91
CA ALA A 77 -5.45 2.79 12.69
C ALA A 77 -4.91 4.12 12.13
N LEU A 78 -5.77 4.92 11.49
CA LEU A 78 -5.42 6.19 10.87
C LEU A 78 -6.00 7.40 11.61
N GLU A 79 -6.70 7.21 12.73
CA GLU A 79 -7.27 8.31 13.50
C GLU A 79 -6.18 9.21 14.08
N GLY A 80 -6.17 10.48 13.67
CA GLY A 80 -5.17 11.45 14.11
C GLY A 80 -3.75 11.22 13.56
N VAL A 81 -3.58 10.28 12.62
CA VAL A 81 -2.28 9.98 12.00
C VAL A 81 -2.19 10.70 10.67
N THR A 82 -1.29 11.69 10.58
CA THR A 82 -1.08 12.51 9.37
C THR A 82 0.40 12.77 9.13
N GLY A 83 0.75 13.27 7.94
CA GLY A 83 2.10 13.75 7.64
C GLY A 83 2.94 12.80 6.77
N LEU A 84 4.26 12.89 6.96
CA LEU A 84 5.24 12.22 6.12
C LEU A 84 5.43 10.75 6.52
N VAL A 85 5.17 9.85 5.59
CA VAL A 85 5.52 8.44 5.69
C VAL A 85 6.87 8.21 5.01
N GLU A 86 7.90 7.94 5.83
CA GLU A 86 9.25 7.66 5.35
C GLU A 86 9.43 6.15 5.14
N TYR A 87 9.77 5.77 3.91
CA TYR A 87 10.31 4.45 3.61
C TYR A 87 11.79 4.40 4.02
N HIS A 88 12.28 3.18 4.28
CA HIS A 88 13.73 2.97 4.49
C HIS A 88 14.55 3.50 3.30
N ASP A 89 15.77 3.99 3.58
CA ASP A 89 16.64 4.63 2.58
C ASP A 89 16.97 3.79 1.35
N HIS A 90 16.82 2.47 1.46
CA HIS A 90 16.96 1.56 0.32
C HIS A 90 15.96 1.82 -0.81
N PHE A 91 14.87 2.54 -0.56
CA PHE A 91 13.94 2.98 -1.60
C PHE A 91 14.39 4.26 -2.31
N ASN A 92 15.44 4.95 -1.82
CA ASN A 92 16.01 6.14 -2.47
C ASN A 92 16.97 5.77 -3.60
N ARG A 93 16.49 5.01 -4.57
CA ARG A 93 17.25 4.60 -5.77
C ARG A 93 16.53 5.06 -7.05
N PHE A 94 17.29 5.28 -8.11
CA PHE A 94 16.80 5.60 -9.46
C PHE A 94 17.09 4.44 -10.40
#